data_AF-A0A839U2E5-F1
#
_entry.id   AF-A0A839U2E5-F1
#
_cell.length_a   1.000
_cell.length_b   1.000
_cell.length_c   1.000
_cell.angle_alpha   90.00
_cell.angle_beta   90.00
_cell.angle_gamma   90.00
#
_symmetry.space_group_name_H-M   'P 1'
#
loop_
_entity.id
_entity.type
_entity.pdbx_description
1 polymer ?
#
loop_
_entity_poly.entity_id
_entity_poly.type
_entity_poly.pdbx_seq_one_letter_code
_entity_poly.pdbx_strand_id
1 'polypeptide(L)' 'MTSEPNTKVTATQKNDDGRWYYVITIDQEEGNKVGPYDTQEAAIAAGEQKLAESGNA' A
#
# COMPACT_ATOMS: atom_id res chain seq x y z
N MET A 1 -5.63 25.59 -5.35
CA MET A 1 -4.88 24.45 -5.92
C MET A 1 -5.53 23.21 -5.37
N THR A 2 -6.10 22.38 -6.22
CA THR A 2 -6.64 21.08 -5.82
C THR A 2 -5.44 20.20 -5.47
N SER A 3 -5.09 20.15 -4.19
CA SER A 3 -4.15 19.16 -3.69
C SER A 3 -4.84 17.82 -3.80
N GLU A 4 -4.64 17.14 -4.93
CA GLU A 4 -5.00 15.72 -5.02
C GLU A 4 -4.24 15.00 -3.90
N PRO A 5 -4.93 14.20 -3.07
CA PRO A 5 -4.27 13.47 -2.00
C PRO A 5 -3.19 12.60 -2.62
N ASN A 6 -1.93 12.86 -2.25
CA ASN A 6 -0.79 12.13 -2.79
C ASN A 6 -0.79 10.74 -2.15
N THR A 7 -1.57 9.85 -2.74
CA THR A 7 -1.75 8.49 -2.30
C THR A 7 -0.85 7.56 -3.08
N LYS A 8 -0.01 6.80 -2.38
CA LYS A 8 0.97 5.90 -3.00
C LYS A 8 1.00 4.57 -2.27
N VAL A 9 0.96 3.49 -3.04
CA VAL A 9 1.17 2.14 -2.53
C VAL A 9 2.65 1.79 -2.64
N THR A 10 3.25 1.34 -1.55
CA THR A 10 4.64 0.88 -1.52
C THR A 10 4.70 -0.53 -0.96
N ALA A 11 5.31 -1.47 -1.69
CA ALA A 11 5.57 -2.81 -1.20
C ALA A 11 6.94 -2.85 -0.50
N THR A 12 6.95 -3.39 0.71
CA THR A 12 8.13 -3.57 1.55
C THR A 12 8.25 -5.04 1.96
N GLN A 13 9.41 -5.62 1.67
CA GLN A 13 9.83 -6.92 2.20
C GLN A 13 10.67 -6.62 3.45
N LYS A 14 10.02 -6.25 4.56
CA LYS A 14 10.72 -5.83 5.79
C LYS A 14 10.77 -6.90 6.88
N ASN A 15 10.39 -8.13 6.56
CA ASN A 15 10.38 -9.24 7.50
C ASN A 15 11.27 -10.37 6.93
N ASP A 16 12.19 -10.89 7.74
CA ASP A 16 13.09 -12.03 7.45
C ASP A 16 12.34 -13.31 6.99
N ASP A 17 11.01 -13.31 7.07
CA ASP A 17 10.11 -14.32 6.52
C ASP A 17 10.10 -14.43 4.98
N GLY A 18 10.75 -13.52 4.26
CA GLY A 18 10.73 -13.47 2.79
C GLY A 18 9.37 -13.02 2.21
N ARG A 19 8.44 -12.57 3.07
CA ARG A 19 7.08 -12.19 2.71
C ARG A 19 6.96 -10.69 2.44
N TRP A 20 6.09 -10.34 1.50
CA TRP A 20 5.84 -8.97 1.06
C TRP A 20 4.65 -8.36 1.80
N TYR A 21 4.75 -7.08 2.09
CA TYR A 21 3.69 -6.30 2.72
C TYR A 21 3.56 -4.99 1.98
N TYR A 22 2.35 -4.53 1.73
CA TYR A 22 2.16 -3.18 1.21
C TYR A 22 1.83 -2.20 2.34
N VAL A 23 2.19 -0.94 2.12
CA VAL A 23 1.75 0.20 2.91
C VAL A 23 1.15 1.23 1.95
N ILE A 24 0.05 1.84 2.36
CA ILE A 24 -0.57 2.94 1.62
C ILE A 24 -0.15 4.22 2.33
N THR A 25 0.61 5.06 1.65
CA THR A 25 0.98 6.39 2.14
C THR A 25 -0.03 7.39 1.60
N ILE A 26 -0.67 8.17 2.48
CA ILE A 26 -1.64 9.21 2.12
C ILE A 26 -1.11 10.52 2.70
N ASP A 27 -0.91 11.56 1.88
CA ASP A 27 -0.43 12.87 2.37
C ASP A 27 0.86 12.77 3.23
N GLN A 28 1.79 11.90 2.79
CA GLN A 28 3.05 11.58 3.49
C GLN A 28 2.88 10.81 4.82
N GLU A 29 1.67 10.41 5.19
CA GLU A 29 1.40 9.55 6.33
C GLU A 29 1.37 8.07 5.88
N GLU A 30 2.33 7.28 6.37
CA GLU A 30 2.35 5.84 6.13
C GLU A 30 1.22 5.15 6.93
N GLY A 31 0.29 4.55 6.21
CA GLY A 31 -0.75 3.72 6.81
C GLY A 31 -0.23 2.37 7.33
N ASN A 32 -1.16 1.51 7.73
CA ASN A 32 -0.83 0.19 8.25
C ASN A 32 -0.18 -0.70 7.18
N LYS A 33 0.79 -1.52 7.62
CA LYS A 33 1.33 -2.62 6.82
C LYS A 33 0.27 -3.71 6.68
N VAL A 34 -0.05 -4.06 5.45
CA VAL A 34 -1.00 -5.12 5.12
C VAL A 34 -0.28 -6.24 4.38
N GLY A 35 -0.53 -7.48 4.78
CA GLY A 35 0.08 -8.69 4.26
C GLY A 35 -0.06 -9.85 5.26
N PRO A 36 0.68 -10.96 5.07
CA PRO A 36 1.74 -11.18 4.09
C PRO A 36 1.25 -11.56 2.69
N TYR A 37 2.06 -11.22 1.69
CA TYR A 37 1.92 -11.64 0.29
C TYR A 37 3.16 -12.43 -0.15
N ASP A 38 2.98 -13.36 -1.08
CA ASP A 38 4.06 -14.17 -1.62
C ASP A 38 4.99 -13.38 -2.56
N THR A 39 4.46 -12.37 -3.26
CA THR A 39 5.21 -11.57 -4.23
C THR A 39 5.00 -10.06 -4.03
N GLN A 40 5.96 -9.27 -4.49
CA GLN A 40 5.87 -7.81 -4.48
C GLN A 40 4.65 -7.32 -5.25
N GLU A 41 4.38 -7.91 -6.42
CA GLU A 41 3.26 -7.55 -7.28
C GLU A 41 1.91 -7.82 -6.61
N ALA A 42 1.76 -8.96 -5.91
CA ALA A 42 0.54 -9.26 -5.16
C ALA A 42 0.29 -8.24 -4.04
N ALA A 43 1.37 -7.80 -3.35
CA ALA A 43 1.26 -6.75 -2.33
C ALA A 43 0.86 -5.40 -2.96
N ILE A 44 1.52 -4.98 -4.04
CA ILE A 44 1.16 -3.73 -4.73
C ILE A 44 -0.28 -3.77 -5.23
N ALA A 45 -0.68 -4.82 -5.95
CA ALA A 45 -2.01 -4.95 -6.53
C ALA A 45 -3.10 -4.92 -5.45
N ALA A 46 -2.89 -5.61 -4.32
CA ALA A 46 -3.81 -5.57 -3.18
C ALA A 46 -3.89 -4.17 -2.56
N GLY A 47 -2.75 -3.48 -2.44
CA GLY A 47 -2.72 -2.11 -1.94
C GLY A 47 -3.38 -1.10 -2.89
N GLU A 48 -3.21 -1.28 -4.20
CA GLU A 48 -3.85 -0.42 -5.21
C GLU A 48 -5.36 -0.64 -5.25
N GLN A 49 -5.81 -1.90 -5.17
CA GLN A 49 -7.24 -2.20 -5.00
C GLN A 49 -7.77 -1.52 -3.73
N LYS A 50 -7.06 -1.64 -2.60
CA LYS A 50 -7.54 -1.09 -1.34
C LYS A 50 -7.57 0.44 -1.35
N LEU A 51 -6.59 1.06 -2.01
CA LEU A 51 -6.54 2.50 -2.23
C LEU A 51 -7.73 2.95 -3.10
N ALA A 52 -8.02 2.23 -4.19
CA ALA A 52 -9.17 2.51 -5.05
C ALA A 52 -10.52 2.33 -4.33
N GLU A 53 -10.63 1.33 -3.44
CA GLU A 53 -11.81 1.16 -2.56
C GLU A 53 -11.95 2.32 -1.57
N SER A 54 -10.85 2.79 -1.00
CA SER A 54 -10.85 3.85 0.03
C SER A 54 -11.07 5.25 -0.56
N GLY A 55 -10.71 5.46 -1.82
CA GLY A 55 -10.94 6.73 -2.54
C GLY A 55 -12.38 6.95 -3.02
N ASN A 56 -13.29 6.00 -2.79
CA ASN A 56 -14.67 6.04 -3.28
C ASN A 56 -15.74 6.06 -2.16
N ALA A 57 -15.35 6.47 -0.94
CA ALA A 57 -16.23 6.55 0.23
C ALA A 57 -16.57 8.00 0.62
#